data_AF-A0A533X506-F1
#
_entry.id   AF-A0A533X506-F1
#
_cell.length_a   1.000
_cell.length_b   1.000
_cell.length_c   1.000
_cell.angle_alpha   90.00
_cell.angle_beta   90.00
_cell.angle_gamma   90.00
#
_symmetry.space_group_name_H-M   'P 1'
#
loop_
_entity.id
_entity.type
_entity.pdbx_description
1 polymer ?
#
loop_
_entity_poly.entity_id
_entity_poly.type
_entity_poly.pdbx_seq_one_letter_code
_entity_poly.pdbx_strand_id
1 'polypeptide(L)'
;MIGDLIYDATGQSGLNTRVLPDGRVEQSFQHTGKFWGEQGREIATAVSMWRPDGSFSFEVNGYFFTKGGESVSFKGQGVGWPTGAGWKASIRGAAQYWTSSQKLAPANKTIGAFEVEVNEDGTDHVKAWAWK
;
A
#
# COMPACT_ATOMS: atom_id res chain seq x y z
N MET A 1 7.02 9.94 15.97
CA MET A 1 8.34 9.33 15.72
C MET A 1 8.14 8.11 14.83
N ILE A 2 8.98 7.87 13.82
CA ILE A 2 8.90 6.64 13.02
C ILE A 2 9.57 5.50 13.81
N GLY A 3 8.88 4.37 13.93
CA GLY A 3 9.32 3.18 14.65
C GLY A 3 9.89 2.09 13.75
N ASP A 4 9.64 0.85 14.15
CA ASP A 4 10.25 -0.34 13.53
C ASP A 4 9.63 -0.63 12.16
N LEU A 5 10.41 -1.22 11.24
CA LEU A 5 9.93 -1.66 9.93
C LEU A 5 8.94 -2.81 10.10
N ILE A 6 7.70 -2.62 9.64
CA ILE A 6 6.61 -3.60 9.77
C ILE A 6 6.21 -4.21 8.44
N TYR A 7 6.56 -3.57 7.32
CA TYR A 7 6.26 -4.05 5.99
C TYR A 7 7.39 -3.74 5.02
N ASP A 8 7.80 -4.73 4.23
CA ASP A 8 8.77 -4.59 3.15
C ASP A 8 8.39 -5.56 2.04
N ALA A 9 7.99 -5.05 0.88
CA ALA A 9 7.50 -5.86 -0.23
C ALA A 9 7.74 -5.20 -1.58
N THR A 10 7.94 -6.04 -2.60
CA THR A 10 8.00 -5.61 -4.00
C THR A 10 6.76 -6.10 -4.72
N GLY A 11 6.28 -5.34 -5.70
CA GLY A 11 5.08 -5.72 -6.41
C GLY A 11 4.91 -5.08 -7.77
N GLN A 12 3.67 -5.17 -8.22
CA GLN A 12 3.22 -4.57 -9.46
C GLN A 12 2.02 -3.67 -9.16
N SER A 13 2.22 -2.40 -9.47
CA SER A 13 1.18 -1.40 -9.51
C SER A 13 0.44 -1.43 -10.86
N GLY A 14 -0.85 -1.07 -10.87
CA GLY A 14 -1.65 -0.86 -12.06
C GLY A 14 -2.07 -2.12 -12.81
N LEU A 15 -2.12 -3.30 -12.17
CA LEU A 15 -2.54 -4.58 -12.78
C LEU A 15 -3.90 -4.49 -13.46
N ASN A 16 -4.80 -3.68 -12.90
CA ASN A 16 -6.00 -3.20 -13.54
C ASN A 16 -6.15 -1.72 -13.21
N THR A 17 -6.45 -0.90 -14.22
CA THR A 17 -6.63 0.55 -14.05
C THR A 17 -7.87 0.99 -14.80
N ARG A 18 -8.77 1.72 -14.13
CA ARG A 18 -9.95 2.31 -14.77
C ARG A 18 -10.30 3.68 -14.21
N VAL A 19 -10.92 4.50 -15.05
CA VAL A 19 -11.53 5.76 -14.62
C VAL A 19 -12.97 5.48 -14.21
N LEU A 20 -13.33 5.93 -13.01
CA LEU A 20 -14.69 5.85 -12.45
C LEU A 20 -15.55 7.00 -13.00
N PRO A 21 -16.89 6.88 -12.97
CA PRO A 21 -17.80 7.91 -13.50
C PRO A 21 -17.65 9.29 -12.86
N ASP A 22 -17.13 9.36 -11.63
CA ASP A 22 -16.89 10.61 -10.89
C ASP A 22 -15.48 11.19 -11.13
N GLY A 23 -14.73 10.63 -12.08
CA GLY A 23 -13.39 11.10 -12.45
C GLY A 23 -12.26 10.57 -11.58
N ARG A 24 -12.55 9.78 -10.54
CA ARG A 24 -11.51 9.08 -9.77
C ARG A 24 -10.91 7.93 -10.57
N VAL A 25 -9.70 7.53 -10.22
CA VAL A 25 -9.01 6.40 -10.86
C VAL A 25 -8.94 5.25 -9.87
N GLU A 26 -9.45 4.08 -10.25
CA GLU A 26 -9.30 2.84 -9.48
C GLU A 26 -8.13 2.03 -10.04
N GLN A 27 -7.25 1.56 -9.15
CA GLN A 27 -6.11 0.72 -9.50
C GLN A 27 -5.98 -0.47 -8.54
N SER A 28 -5.67 -1.64 -9.09
CA SER A 28 -5.36 -2.85 -8.31
C SER A 28 -3.88 -3.17 -8.32
N PHE A 29 -3.37 -3.64 -7.18
CA PHE A 29 -1.96 -3.91 -6.94
C PHE A 29 -1.76 -5.26 -6.25
N GLN A 30 -0.60 -5.89 -6.47
CA GLN A 30 -0.17 -7.09 -5.77
C GLN A 30 1.28 -6.96 -5.35
N HIS A 31 1.58 -7.32 -4.11
CA HIS A 31 2.93 -7.32 -3.58
C HIS A 31 3.29 -8.68 -2.99
N THR A 32 4.58 -9.00 -2.95
CA THR A 32 5.13 -10.14 -2.21
C THR A 32 6.24 -9.65 -1.31
N GLY A 33 6.20 -10.04 -0.04
CA GLY A 33 7.13 -9.51 0.94
C GLY A 33 6.86 -10.01 2.34
N LYS A 34 7.29 -9.23 3.34
CA LYS A 34 7.16 -9.58 4.76
C LYS A 34 6.32 -8.54 5.49
N PHE A 35 5.32 -9.01 6.23
CA PHE A 35 4.56 -8.21 7.19
C PHE A 35 4.84 -8.71 8.60
N TRP A 36 5.40 -7.85 9.45
CA TRP A 36 5.90 -8.23 10.79
C TRP A 36 6.81 -9.47 10.77
N GLY A 37 7.71 -9.52 9.78
CA GLY A 37 8.62 -10.66 9.57
C GLY A 37 8.00 -11.87 8.88
N GLU A 38 6.67 -11.95 8.76
CA GLU A 38 5.98 -13.06 8.13
C GLU A 38 5.93 -12.90 6.62
N GLN A 39 6.52 -13.87 5.91
CA GLN A 39 6.47 -13.90 4.46
C GLN A 39 5.03 -14.13 3.96
N GLY A 40 4.62 -13.37 2.95
CA GLY A 40 3.28 -13.47 2.40
C GLY A 40 3.11 -12.69 1.11
N ARG A 41 1.84 -12.48 0.75
CA ARG A 41 1.42 -11.70 -0.41
C ARG A 41 0.32 -10.73 -0.04
N GLU A 42 0.29 -9.61 -0.73
CA GLU A 42 -0.74 -8.58 -0.64
C GLU A 42 -1.60 -8.57 -1.90
N ILE A 43 -2.89 -8.30 -1.72
CA ILE A 43 -3.77 -7.82 -2.79
C ILE A 43 -4.49 -6.57 -2.30
N ALA A 44 -4.55 -5.54 -3.13
CA ALA A 44 -5.15 -4.27 -2.74
C ALA A 44 -5.78 -3.54 -3.92
N THR A 45 -6.73 -2.66 -3.61
CA THR A 45 -7.32 -1.71 -4.55
C THR A 45 -7.25 -0.31 -3.96
N ALA A 46 -6.69 0.62 -4.73
CA ALA A 46 -6.70 2.03 -4.43
C ALA A 46 -7.67 2.80 -5.34
N VAL A 47 -8.26 3.86 -4.80
CA VAL A 47 -9.03 4.84 -5.55
C VAL A 47 -8.39 6.20 -5.35
N SER A 48 -7.92 6.82 -6.42
CA SER A 48 -7.22 8.09 -6.41
C SER A 48 -8.00 9.23 -7.08
N MET A 49 -7.70 10.45 -6.65
CA MET A 49 -8.20 11.69 -7.22
C MET A 49 -7.02 12.59 -7.55
N TRP A 50 -6.84 12.88 -8.84
CA TRP A 50 -5.79 13.76 -9.35
C TRP A 50 -6.13 15.23 -9.10
N ARG A 51 -5.10 16.01 -8.79
CA ARG A 51 -5.18 17.43 -8.50
C ARG A 51 -4.56 18.26 -9.65
N PRO A 52 -4.92 19.55 -9.78
CA PRO A 52 -4.36 20.42 -10.82
C PRO A 52 -2.85 20.57 -10.79
N ASP A 53 -2.20 20.37 -9.64
CA ASP A 53 -0.74 20.42 -9.47
C ASP A 53 -0.02 19.14 -9.91
N GLY A 54 -0.76 18.13 -10.41
CA GLY A 54 -0.23 16.85 -10.84
C GLY A 54 -0.04 15.83 -9.71
N SER A 55 -0.28 16.21 -8.45
CA SER A 55 -0.35 15.24 -7.35
C SER A 55 -1.70 14.51 -7.34
N PHE A 56 -1.80 13.45 -6.55
CA PHE A 56 -3.07 12.77 -6.29
C PHE A 56 -3.23 12.43 -4.81
N SER A 57 -4.47 12.41 -4.31
CA SER A 57 -4.83 11.70 -3.06
C SER A 57 -5.34 10.32 -3.40
N PHE A 58 -5.26 9.39 -2.46
CA PHE A 58 -5.88 8.09 -2.60
C PHE A 58 -6.36 7.52 -1.27
N GLU A 59 -7.33 6.62 -1.35
CA GLU A 59 -7.62 5.63 -0.32
C GLU A 59 -7.29 4.24 -0.87
N VAL A 60 -6.83 3.33 -0.01
CA VAL A 60 -6.52 1.95 -0.36
C VAL A 60 -7.15 0.99 0.65
N ASN A 61 -7.68 -0.12 0.16
CA ASN A 61 -8.14 -1.23 0.99
C ASN A 61 -7.54 -2.52 0.45
N GLY A 62 -7.14 -3.42 1.34
CA GLY A 62 -6.52 -4.67 0.92
C GLY A 62 -6.36 -5.70 2.02
N TYR A 63 -5.72 -6.79 1.63
CA TYR A 63 -5.41 -7.92 2.50
C TYR A 63 -3.97 -8.35 2.28
N PHE A 64 -3.29 -8.67 3.37
CA PHE A 64 -2.04 -9.43 3.36
C PHE A 64 -2.31 -10.85 3.87
N PHE A 65 -1.79 -11.85 3.16
CA PHE A 65 -1.90 -13.26 3.50
C PHE A 65 -0.50 -13.83 3.73
N THR A 66 -0.24 -14.33 4.94
CA THR A 66 1.03 -14.99 5.26
C THR A 66 1.06 -16.40 4.64
N LYS A 67 2.27 -16.96 4.50
CA LYS A 67 2.45 -18.39 4.18
C LYS A 67 1.97 -19.32 5.32
N GLY A 68 1.88 -18.80 6.55
CA GLY A 68 1.35 -19.51 7.71
C GLY A 68 -0.18 -19.62 7.75
N GLY A 69 -0.88 -18.96 6.80
CA GLY A 69 -2.34 -18.98 6.71
C GLY A 69 -3.04 -17.88 7.52
N GLU A 70 -2.28 -16.97 8.14
CA GLU A 70 -2.83 -15.78 8.77
C GLU A 70 -3.17 -14.70 7.74
N SER A 71 -4.14 -13.86 8.07
CA SER A 71 -4.53 -12.71 7.25
C SER A 71 -4.55 -11.41 8.05
N VAL A 72 -4.23 -10.32 7.37
CA VAL A 72 -4.31 -8.95 7.90
C VAL A 72 -5.05 -8.11 6.87
N SER A 73 -6.21 -7.57 7.25
CA SER A 73 -6.90 -6.55 6.47
C SER A 73 -6.26 -5.20 6.74
N PHE A 74 -6.25 -4.30 5.75
CA PHE A 74 -5.82 -2.93 5.98
C PHE A 74 -6.62 -1.93 5.18
N LYS A 75 -6.66 -0.71 5.73
CA LYS A 75 -7.15 0.49 5.04
C LYS A 75 -6.11 1.57 5.20
N GLY A 76 -5.77 2.24 4.10
CA GLY A 76 -4.83 3.34 4.11
C GLY A 76 -5.32 4.53 3.30
N GLN A 77 -4.60 5.63 3.46
CA GLN A 77 -4.77 6.84 2.67
C GLN A 77 -3.44 7.57 2.53
N GLY A 78 -3.32 8.40 1.51
CA GLY A 78 -2.09 9.16 1.30
C GLY A 78 -2.13 10.09 0.11
N VAL A 79 -0.93 10.51 -0.28
CA VAL A 79 -0.69 11.33 -1.46
C VAL A 79 0.43 10.73 -2.30
N GLY A 80 0.39 10.96 -3.60
CA GLY A 80 1.47 10.62 -4.51
C GLY A 80 1.63 11.64 -5.62
N TRP A 81 2.74 11.54 -6.34
CA TRP A 81 3.05 12.43 -7.45
C TRP A 81 3.94 11.70 -8.48
N PRO A 82 3.78 11.99 -9.79
CA PRO A 82 4.68 11.49 -10.82
C PRO A 82 6.12 11.97 -10.59
N THR A 83 7.09 11.10 -10.86
CA THR A 83 8.53 11.41 -10.80
C THR A 83 9.24 11.14 -12.11
N GLY A 84 8.51 10.79 -13.17
CA GLY A 84 9.04 10.56 -14.51
C GLY A 84 7.96 10.13 -15.50
N ALA A 85 8.38 9.43 -16.54
CA ALA A 85 7.48 8.91 -17.57
C ALA A 85 6.70 7.67 -17.10
N GLY A 86 5.67 7.30 -17.86
CA GLY A 86 4.88 6.10 -17.59
C GLY A 86 4.20 6.15 -16.22
N TRP A 87 4.34 5.07 -15.45
CA TRP A 87 3.77 4.94 -14.10
C TRP A 87 4.69 5.43 -12.98
N LYS A 88 5.84 6.01 -13.31
CA LYS A 88 6.86 6.36 -12.32
C LYS A 88 6.34 7.42 -11.36
N ALA A 89 6.27 7.07 -10.08
CA ALA A 89 5.68 7.90 -9.05
C ALA A 89 6.30 7.64 -7.68
N SER A 90 6.15 8.62 -6.79
CA SER A 90 6.49 8.50 -5.37
C SER A 90 5.24 8.73 -4.54
N ILE A 91 5.02 7.88 -3.54
CA ILE A 91 3.78 7.83 -2.76
C ILE A 91 4.11 7.80 -1.27
N ARG A 92 3.36 8.56 -0.46
CA ARG A 92 3.46 8.58 1.01
C ARG A 92 2.08 8.48 1.63
N GLY A 93 1.95 7.70 2.70
CA GLY A 93 0.66 7.52 3.36
C GLY A 93 0.74 6.84 4.72
N ALA A 94 -0.44 6.53 5.25
CA ALA A 94 -0.58 5.75 6.47
C ALA A 94 -1.70 4.73 6.35
N ALA A 95 -1.54 3.58 7.00
CA ALA A 95 -2.49 2.48 7.01
C ALA A 95 -2.78 1.98 8.43
N GLN A 96 -4.02 1.57 8.63
CA GLN A 96 -4.51 0.86 9.82
C GLN A 96 -4.77 -0.60 9.46
N TYR A 97 -4.56 -1.49 10.42
CA TYR A 97 -4.56 -2.94 10.21
C TYR A 97 -5.54 -3.64 11.15
N TRP A 98 -6.12 -4.75 10.68
CA TRP A 98 -7.00 -5.61 11.48
C TRP A 98 -6.69 -7.08 11.22
N THR A 99 -6.63 -7.88 12.27
CA THR A 99 -6.38 -9.32 12.21
C THR A 99 -6.94 -10.03 13.44
N SER A 100 -7.38 -11.28 13.25
CA SER A 100 -7.71 -12.21 14.34
C SER A 100 -6.51 -13.06 14.78
N SER A 101 -5.36 -12.96 14.09
CA SER A 101 -4.15 -13.70 14.43
C SER A 101 -3.58 -13.22 15.76
N GLN A 102 -3.35 -14.16 16.69
CA GLN A 102 -2.66 -13.86 17.95
C GLN A 102 -1.20 -13.47 17.70
N LYS A 103 -0.56 -14.07 16.68
CA LYS A 103 0.83 -13.79 16.30
C LYS A 103 1.01 -12.38 15.74
N LEU A 104 0.04 -11.91 14.95
CA LEU A 104 0.04 -10.58 14.34
C LEU A 104 -0.80 -9.56 15.12
N ALA A 105 -1.21 -9.88 16.35
CA ALA A 105 -2.02 -9.02 17.20
C ALA A 105 -1.48 -7.58 17.38
N PRO A 106 -0.16 -7.31 17.38
CA PRO A 106 0.36 -5.94 17.43
C PRO A 106 -0.15 -5.04 16.28
N ALA A 107 -0.47 -5.60 15.12
CA ALA A 107 -0.99 -4.86 13.98
C ALA A 107 -2.32 -4.12 14.31
N ASN A 108 -3.17 -4.72 15.13
CA ASN A 108 -4.47 -4.15 15.54
C ASN A 108 -4.37 -2.82 16.30
N LYS A 109 -3.18 -2.47 16.81
CA LYS A 109 -2.93 -1.26 17.62
C LYS A 109 -1.85 -0.37 17.02
N THR A 110 -1.49 -0.60 15.76
CA THR A 110 -0.40 0.10 15.08
C THR A 110 -0.91 0.81 13.84
N ILE A 111 -0.52 2.07 13.66
CA ILE A 111 -0.62 2.74 12.37
C ILE A 111 0.71 2.55 11.64
N GLY A 112 0.66 2.09 10.39
CA GLY A 112 1.83 1.97 9.52
C GLY A 112 1.98 3.20 8.65
N ALA A 113 3.03 4.00 8.88
CA ALA A 113 3.42 5.04 7.94
C ALA A 113 4.21 4.37 6.80
N PHE A 114 3.84 4.61 5.54
CA PHE A 114 4.42 3.91 4.41
C PHE A 114 4.92 4.84 3.31
N GLU A 115 5.87 4.32 2.54
CA GLU A 115 6.32 4.87 1.28
C GLU A 115 6.27 3.82 0.18
N VAL A 116 5.97 4.26 -1.05
CA VAL A 116 6.05 3.44 -2.25
C VAL A 116 6.81 4.22 -3.31
N GLU A 117 7.76 3.55 -3.96
CA GLU A 117 8.43 4.05 -5.16
C GLU A 117 8.05 3.15 -6.33
N VAL A 118 7.45 3.75 -7.35
CA VAL A 118 6.95 3.06 -8.55
C VAL A 118 7.85 3.38 -9.72
N ASN A 119 8.20 2.37 -10.50
CA ASN A 119 8.99 2.47 -11.72
C ASN A 119 8.13 2.77 -12.95
N GLU A 120 8.76 3.07 -14.08
CA GLU A 120 8.07 3.42 -15.32
C GLU A 120 7.14 2.29 -15.83
N ASP A 121 7.53 1.03 -15.60
CA ASP A 121 6.78 -0.18 -15.94
C ASP A 121 5.72 -0.59 -14.92
N GLY A 122 5.57 0.20 -13.85
CA GLY A 122 4.64 -0.06 -12.76
C GLY A 122 5.13 -1.07 -11.72
N THR A 123 6.33 -1.63 -11.84
CA THR A 123 6.94 -2.37 -10.72
C THR A 123 7.23 -1.40 -9.57
N ASP A 124 7.14 -1.88 -8.33
CA ASP A 124 7.28 -1.01 -7.17
C ASP A 124 7.98 -1.68 -5.97
N HIS A 125 8.40 -0.84 -5.02
CA HIS A 125 8.84 -1.24 -3.69
C HIS A 125 8.08 -0.43 -2.64
N VAL A 126 7.40 -1.13 -1.75
CA VAL A 126 6.71 -0.56 -0.59
C VAL A 126 7.44 -0.89 0.71
N LYS A 127 7.55 0.10 1.58
CA LYS A 127 7.97 -0.06 2.97
C LYS A 127 6.98 0.63 3.90
N ALA A 128 6.71 0.01 5.05
CA ALA A 128 5.95 0.65 6.12
C ALA A 128 6.61 0.46 7.47
N TRP A 129 6.46 1.46 8.34
CA TRP A 129 6.99 1.48 9.70
C TRP A 129 5.88 1.73 10.71
N ALA A 130 6.00 1.13 11.89
CA ALA A 130 5.11 1.38 13.01
C ALA A 130 5.26 2.85 13.45
N TRP A 131 4.18 3.63 13.37
CA TRP A 131 4.19 5.00 13.87
C TRP A 131 4.15 4.99 15.41
N LYS A 132 5.13 5.66 16.03
CA LYS A 132 5.27 5.90 17.48
C LYS A 132 4.91 7.34 17.87
#